data_AF-A0A0M3HXU4-F1
#
_entry.id   AF-A0A0M3HXU4-F1
#
_cell.length_a   1.000
_cell.length_b   1.000
_cell.length_c   1.000
_cell.angle_alpha   90.00
_cell.angle_beta   90.00
_cell.angle_gamma   90.00
#
_symmetry.space_group_name_H-M   'P 1'
#
loop_
_entity.id
_entity.type
_entity.pdbx_description
1 polymer ?
#
loop_
_entity_poly.entity_id
_entity_poly.type
_entity_poly.pdbx_seq_one_letter_code
_entity_poly.pdbx_strand_id
1 'polypeptide(L)'
;VLPQIINFIFEKKTRNIAIVGGSVDAYYHDAFTKFWELMESDLRDVVLTTENPEVWFFGHSLGGGLASITSTVVSAIKLVPSDRIKLVTFGQPRITDNLFAERHDDLVPYSFRIINRHDGLTSVPTRMSEMEKTGPFHHRYEVWYPDGMSQGARFVVSAIPEDGFGHDTIDLLLDVDDHVTMFDVVIGDWWQNNCTNESAAS
;
A
#
# COMPACT_ATOMS: atom_id res chain seq x y z
N VAL A 1 4.09 -9.75 -17.07
CA VAL A 1 4.22 -9.67 -15.60
C VAL A 1 5.69 -9.64 -15.18
N LEU A 2 6.50 -10.68 -15.45
CA LEU A 2 7.91 -10.75 -15.02
C LEU A 2 8.81 -9.56 -15.44
N PRO A 3 8.77 -9.07 -16.71
CA PRO A 3 9.59 -7.92 -17.12
C PRO A 3 9.17 -6.60 -16.44
N GLN A 4 7.90 -6.49 -16.04
CA GLN A 4 7.38 -5.29 -15.38
C GLN A 4 7.81 -5.23 -13.91
N ILE A 5 7.84 -6.39 -13.23
CA ILE A 5 8.38 -6.49 -11.86
C ILE A 5 9.89 -6.19 -11.86
N ILE A 6 10.63 -6.70 -12.84
CA ILE A 6 12.06 -6.38 -13.00
C ILE A 6 12.24 -4.88 -13.23
N ASN A 7 11.46 -4.26 -14.12
CA ASN A 7 11.57 -2.81 -14.33
C ASN A 7 11.18 -2.00 -13.08
N PHE A 8 10.17 -2.41 -12.33
CA PHE A 8 9.84 -1.76 -11.06
C PHE A 8 10.99 -1.82 -10.05
N ILE A 9 11.66 -2.98 -9.93
CA ILE A 9 12.75 -3.17 -8.97
C ILE A 9 14.04 -2.45 -9.40
N PHE A 10 14.34 -2.40 -10.71
CA PHE A 10 15.64 -1.96 -11.22
C PHE A 10 15.61 -0.63 -11.99
N GLU A 11 14.49 -0.25 -12.61
CA GLU A 11 14.33 1.06 -13.27
C GLU A 11 13.72 2.07 -12.30
N LYS A 12 14.56 2.89 -11.66
CA LYS A 12 14.18 3.96 -10.73
C LYS A 12 13.53 5.19 -11.40
N LYS A 13 12.60 4.99 -12.34
CA LYS A 13 11.88 6.08 -13.00
C LYS A 13 10.71 6.47 -12.12
N THR A 14 10.58 7.77 -11.83
CA THR A 14 9.45 8.31 -11.07
C THR A 14 8.66 9.32 -11.91
N ARG A 15 7.41 9.56 -11.51
CA ARG A 15 6.54 10.60 -12.09
C ARG A 15 5.85 11.37 -10.97
N ASN A 16 5.73 12.68 -11.15
CA ASN A 16 5.08 13.55 -10.19
C ASN A 16 3.55 13.42 -10.28
N ILE A 17 2.88 13.38 -9.12
CA ILE A 17 1.43 13.56 -9.03
C ILE A 17 1.18 14.98 -8.52
N ALA A 18 0.98 15.92 -9.44
CA ALA A 18 1.03 17.36 -9.14
C ALA A 18 0.05 17.82 -8.06
N ILE A 19 -1.15 17.24 -7.99
CA ILE A 19 -2.17 17.62 -7.01
C ILE A 19 -1.80 17.26 -5.57
N VAL A 20 -1.00 16.19 -5.39
CA VAL A 20 -0.49 15.75 -4.09
C VAL A 20 0.83 16.45 -3.77
N GLY A 21 1.71 16.55 -4.78
CA GLY A 21 3.12 16.85 -4.61
C GLY A 21 3.95 15.57 -4.43
N GLY A 22 5.25 15.65 -4.72
CA GLY A 22 6.13 14.47 -4.72
C GLY A 22 5.88 13.53 -5.91
N SER A 23 6.58 12.41 -5.91
CA SER A 23 6.64 11.50 -7.05
C SER A 23 6.36 10.07 -6.62
N VAL A 24 5.84 9.29 -7.55
CA VAL A 24 5.65 7.85 -7.40
C VAL A 24 6.40 7.11 -8.48
N ASP A 25 6.65 5.84 -8.27
CA ASP A 25 7.21 4.96 -9.29
C ASP A 25 6.42 5.04 -10.61
N ALA A 26 7.13 5.05 -11.73
CA ALA A 26 6.57 5.22 -13.06
C ALA A 26 5.52 4.17 -13.43
N TYR A 27 5.76 2.91 -13.03
CA TYR A 27 4.82 1.82 -13.29
C TYR A 27 3.54 2.00 -12.48
N TYR A 28 3.66 2.37 -11.21
CA TYR A 28 2.52 2.69 -10.35
C TYR A 28 1.75 3.91 -10.85
N HIS A 29 2.44 4.95 -11.29
CA HIS A 29 1.81 6.12 -11.90
C HIS A 29 0.98 5.74 -13.13
N ASP A 30 1.59 5.03 -14.09
CA ASP A 30 0.94 4.68 -15.35
C ASP A 30 -0.26 3.73 -15.13
N ALA A 31 -0.15 2.82 -14.15
CA ALA A 31 -1.26 1.96 -13.72
C ALA A 31 -2.37 2.78 -13.05
N PHE A 32 -2.02 3.66 -12.10
CA PHE A 32 -2.97 4.54 -11.43
C PHE A 32 -3.75 5.40 -12.43
N THR A 33 -3.08 6.06 -13.38
CA THR A 33 -3.75 6.91 -14.38
C THR A 33 -4.81 6.14 -15.17
N LYS A 34 -4.47 4.93 -15.65
CA LYS A 34 -5.43 4.10 -16.40
C LYS A 34 -6.61 3.66 -15.56
N PHE A 35 -6.37 3.27 -14.31
CA PHE A 35 -7.45 2.90 -13.40
C PHE A 35 -8.33 4.09 -13.06
N TRP A 36 -7.72 5.24 -12.78
CA TRP A 36 -8.40 6.48 -12.43
C TRP A 36 -9.32 6.97 -13.56
N GLU A 37 -8.86 6.94 -14.82
CA GLU A 37 -9.67 7.26 -16.00
C GLU A 37 -10.96 6.43 -16.09
N LEU A 38 -10.93 5.18 -15.60
CA LEU A 38 -12.08 4.27 -15.63
C LEU A 38 -12.97 4.41 -14.38
N MET A 39 -12.40 4.68 -13.20
CA MET A 39 -13.14 4.63 -11.93
C MET A 39 -13.59 5.98 -11.39
N GLU A 40 -13.00 7.10 -11.85
CA GLU A 40 -13.23 8.41 -11.22
C GLU A 40 -14.71 8.81 -11.24
N SER A 41 -15.38 8.64 -12.38
CA SER A 41 -16.79 9.01 -12.52
C SER A 41 -17.67 8.23 -11.54
N ASP A 42 -17.50 6.91 -11.51
CA ASP A 42 -18.30 6.02 -10.66
C ASP A 42 -18.08 6.33 -9.17
N LEU A 43 -16.83 6.58 -8.77
CA LEU A 43 -16.51 6.96 -7.40
C LEU A 43 -17.16 8.31 -7.04
N ARG A 44 -17.08 9.31 -7.93
CA ARG A 44 -17.70 10.61 -7.71
C ARG A 44 -19.21 10.50 -7.57
N ASP A 45 -19.85 9.73 -8.43
CA ASP A 45 -21.30 9.53 -8.40
C ASP A 45 -21.74 8.92 -7.06
N VAL A 46 -21.05 7.87 -6.59
CA VAL A 46 -21.35 7.25 -5.29
C VAL A 46 -21.07 8.22 -4.13
N VAL A 47 -19.93 8.90 -4.12
CA VAL A 47 -19.55 9.80 -3.02
C VAL A 47 -20.48 11.01 -2.92
N LEU A 48 -20.90 11.58 -4.05
CA LEU A 48 -21.74 12.78 -4.08
C LEU A 48 -23.22 12.48 -3.82
N THR A 49 -23.66 11.24 -4.02
CA THR A 49 -25.04 10.81 -3.78
C THR A 49 -25.24 10.13 -2.42
N THR A 50 -24.15 9.70 -1.78
CA THR A 50 -24.20 9.14 -0.43
C THR A 50 -24.12 10.25 0.62
N GLU A 51 -24.98 10.21 1.64
CA GLU A 51 -24.88 11.13 2.77
C GLU A 51 -23.70 10.74 3.66
N ASN A 52 -22.72 11.64 3.80
CA ASN A 52 -21.55 11.49 4.67
C ASN A 52 -20.82 10.13 4.55
N PRO A 53 -20.38 9.70 3.35
CA PRO A 53 -19.71 8.42 3.18
C PRO A 53 -18.36 8.35 3.91
N GLU A 54 -18.08 7.20 4.51
CA GLU A 54 -16.72 6.77 4.88
C GLU A 54 -16.21 5.84 3.76
N VAL A 55 -15.01 6.11 3.24
CA VAL A 55 -14.46 5.37 2.10
C VAL A 55 -13.21 4.60 2.51
N TRP A 56 -13.25 3.30 2.28
CA TRP A 56 -12.15 2.39 2.58
C TRP A 56 -11.40 2.02 1.31
N PHE A 57 -10.09 2.20 1.35
CA PHE A 57 -9.15 1.77 0.34
C PHE A 57 -8.37 0.59 0.89
N PHE A 58 -8.29 -0.48 0.11
CA PHE A 58 -7.53 -1.65 0.48
C PHE A 58 -6.83 -2.23 -0.74
N GLY A 59 -5.74 -2.95 -0.49
CA GLY A 59 -5.00 -3.59 -1.56
C GLY A 59 -3.87 -4.45 -1.05
N HIS A 60 -3.56 -5.49 -1.82
CA HIS A 60 -2.44 -6.39 -1.58
C HIS A 60 -1.37 -6.17 -2.64
N SER A 61 -0.09 -6.24 -2.26
CA SER A 61 1.04 -6.17 -3.20
C SER A 61 0.97 -4.90 -4.08
N LEU A 62 0.99 -5.06 -5.40
CA LEU A 62 0.72 -4.01 -6.38
C LEU A 62 -0.56 -3.21 -6.08
N GLY A 63 -1.64 -3.90 -5.72
CA GLY A 63 -2.90 -3.26 -5.34
C GLY A 63 -2.75 -2.40 -4.08
N GLY A 64 -1.86 -2.76 -3.16
CA GLY A 64 -1.56 -1.97 -1.97
C GLY A 64 -0.96 -0.61 -2.31
N GLY A 65 0.01 -0.55 -3.21
CA GLY A 65 0.58 0.73 -3.67
C GLY A 65 -0.46 1.57 -4.44
N LEU A 66 -1.27 0.95 -5.30
CA LEU A 66 -2.34 1.64 -6.02
C LEU A 66 -3.43 2.19 -5.08
N ALA A 67 -3.77 1.47 -4.01
CA ALA A 67 -4.72 1.93 -3.01
C ALA A 67 -4.18 3.15 -2.23
N SER A 68 -2.88 3.16 -1.90
CA SER A 68 -2.22 4.31 -1.27
C SER A 68 -2.22 5.55 -2.16
N ILE A 69 -1.88 5.40 -3.44
CA ILE A 69 -1.95 6.52 -4.40
C ILE A 69 -3.38 7.03 -4.53
N THR A 70 -4.34 6.13 -4.75
CA THR A 70 -5.74 6.51 -4.98
C THR A 70 -6.35 7.22 -3.78
N SER A 71 -6.17 6.69 -2.56
CA SER A 71 -6.67 7.33 -1.33
C SER A 71 -6.10 8.73 -1.12
N THR A 72 -4.81 8.91 -1.39
CA THR A 72 -4.13 10.21 -1.31
C THR A 72 -4.69 11.20 -2.32
N VAL A 73 -4.87 10.77 -3.57
CA VAL A 73 -5.43 11.62 -4.63
C VAL A 73 -6.86 12.03 -4.31
N VAL A 74 -7.70 11.09 -3.86
CA VAL A 74 -9.09 11.35 -3.45
C VAL A 74 -9.17 12.39 -2.33
N SER A 75 -8.27 12.32 -1.36
CA SER A 75 -8.15 13.33 -0.29
C SER A 75 -7.66 14.68 -0.84
N ALA A 76 -6.61 14.67 -1.68
CA ALA A 76 -6.00 15.89 -2.23
C ALA A 76 -6.95 16.71 -3.12
N ILE A 77 -7.78 16.03 -3.93
CA ILE A 77 -8.82 16.69 -4.74
C ILE A 77 -10.05 17.09 -3.92
N LYS A 78 -10.05 16.80 -2.61
CA LYS A 78 -11.14 17.07 -1.66
C LYS A 78 -12.47 16.40 -2.04
N LEU A 79 -12.40 15.21 -2.63
CA LEU A 79 -13.59 14.43 -2.96
C LEU A 79 -14.21 13.82 -1.70
N VAL A 80 -13.37 13.32 -0.79
CA VAL A 80 -13.79 12.82 0.53
C VAL A 80 -12.94 13.53 1.60
N PRO A 81 -13.52 14.00 2.71
CA PRO A 81 -12.74 14.53 3.82
C PRO A 81 -11.75 13.51 4.38
N SER A 82 -10.56 13.99 4.75
CA SER A 82 -9.43 13.16 5.21
C SER A 82 -9.79 12.25 6.39
N ASP A 83 -10.63 12.72 7.32
CA ASP A 83 -11.10 11.97 8.50
C ASP A 83 -12.10 10.86 8.17
N ARG A 84 -12.58 10.80 6.92
CA ARG A 84 -13.49 9.78 6.39
C ARG A 84 -12.84 8.88 5.34
N ILE A 85 -11.52 8.97 5.18
CA ILE A 85 -10.74 8.08 4.32
C ILE A 85 -9.96 7.11 5.21
N LYS A 86 -10.05 5.82 4.90
CA LYS A 86 -9.30 4.76 5.58
C LYS A 86 -8.52 3.95 4.58
N LEU A 87 -7.24 3.69 4.87
CA LEU A 87 -6.37 2.86 4.04
C LEU A 87 -5.82 1.68 4.84
N VAL A 88 -5.98 0.47 4.32
CA VAL A 88 -5.36 -0.74 4.87
C VAL A 88 -4.76 -1.55 3.73
N THR A 89 -3.44 -1.77 3.76
CA THR A 89 -2.74 -2.48 2.69
C THR A 89 -1.96 -3.67 3.24
N PHE A 90 -1.74 -4.66 2.39
CA PHE A 90 -1.06 -5.91 2.74
C PHE A 90 0.15 -6.11 1.82
N GLY A 91 1.35 -6.27 2.39
CA GLY A 91 2.56 -6.49 1.59
C GLY A 91 2.83 -5.36 0.60
N GLN A 92 2.53 -4.10 0.96
CA GLN A 92 2.75 -2.95 0.09
C GLN A 92 4.26 -2.69 -0.09
N PRO A 93 4.77 -2.56 -1.33
CA PRO A 93 6.15 -2.17 -1.59
C PRO A 93 6.37 -0.64 -1.47
N ARG A 94 7.63 -0.21 -1.44
CA ARG A 94 7.99 1.23 -1.51
C ARG A 94 7.70 1.78 -2.89
N ILE A 95 6.79 2.74 -2.99
CA ILE A 95 6.32 3.23 -4.31
C ILE A 95 6.38 4.74 -4.49
N THR A 96 6.79 5.49 -3.46
CA THR A 96 6.75 6.95 -3.48
C THR A 96 8.10 7.55 -3.10
N ASP A 97 8.32 8.84 -3.38
CA ASP A 97 9.39 9.60 -2.74
C ASP A 97 8.98 10.07 -1.33
N ASN A 98 9.92 10.66 -0.59
CA ASN A 98 9.68 11.12 0.77
C ASN A 98 8.59 12.19 0.83
N LEU A 99 8.57 13.11 -0.14
CA LEU A 99 7.62 14.21 -0.17
C LEU A 99 6.20 13.69 -0.36
N PHE A 100 5.99 12.74 -1.27
CA PHE A 100 4.67 12.15 -1.43
C PHE A 100 4.25 11.37 -0.18
N ALA A 101 5.16 10.62 0.45
CA ALA A 101 4.87 9.89 1.68
C ALA A 101 4.47 10.82 2.85
N GLU A 102 5.17 11.95 3.02
CA GLU A 102 4.81 12.98 4.00
C GLU A 102 3.41 13.58 3.70
N ARG A 103 3.12 13.85 2.43
CA ARG A 103 1.79 14.34 2.01
C ARG A 103 0.69 13.32 2.25
N HIS A 104 0.96 12.05 1.99
CA HIS A 104 0.06 10.95 2.30
C HIS A 104 -0.27 10.93 3.80
N ASP A 105 0.73 11.04 4.67
CA ASP A 105 0.55 11.02 6.13
C ASP A 105 -0.35 12.14 6.67
N ASP A 106 -0.37 13.28 5.98
CA ASP A 106 -1.25 14.42 6.28
C ASP A 106 -2.66 14.22 5.70
N LEU A 107 -2.75 13.67 4.49
CA LEU A 107 -4.00 13.54 3.73
C LEU A 107 -4.82 12.30 4.12
N VAL A 108 -4.17 11.23 4.60
CA VAL A 108 -4.77 9.94 4.92
C VAL A 108 -4.25 9.45 6.28
N PRO A 109 -4.68 10.08 7.40
CA PRO A 109 -4.14 9.80 8.73
C PRO A 109 -4.51 8.40 9.25
N TYR A 110 -5.63 7.83 8.81
CA TYR A 110 -5.97 6.43 9.08
C TYR A 110 -5.39 5.56 7.95
N SER A 111 -4.12 5.19 8.09
CA SER A 111 -3.41 4.38 7.10
C SER A 111 -2.47 3.38 7.74
N PHE A 112 -2.60 2.11 7.31
CA PHE A 112 -1.81 1.00 7.84
C PHE A 112 -1.29 0.12 6.69
N ARG A 113 0.02 -0.12 6.68
CA ARG A 113 0.65 -1.22 5.94
C ARG A 113 0.80 -2.41 6.88
N ILE A 114 0.23 -3.54 6.49
CA ILE A 114 0.29 -4.79 7.23
C ILE A 114 1.28 -5.73 6.54
N ILE A 115 2.21 -6.28 7.32
CA ILE A 115 3.31 -7.11 6.81
C ILE A 115 3.34 -8.44 7.58
N ASN A 116 3.43 -9.54 6.85
CA ASN A 116 3.51 -10.89 7.41
C ASN A 116 4.96 -11.38 7.38
N ARG A 117 5.48 -11.82 8.54
CA ARG A 117 6.75 -12.52 8.71
C ARG A 117 7.88 -11.92 7.87
N HIS A 118 8.38 -12.64 6.86
CA HIS A 118 9.53 -12.30 6.04
C HIS A 118 9.13 -11.92 4.61
N ASP A 119 8.01 -11.21 4.46
CA ASP A 119 7.57 -10.68 3.16
C ASP A 119 8.55 -9.62 2.61
N GLY A 120 9.58 -10.10 1.91
CA GLY A 120 10.61 -9.28 1.28
C GLY A 120 10.13 -8.31 0.19
N LEU A 121 8.89 -8.43 -0.32
CA LEU A 121 8.38 -7.49 -1.33
C LEU A 121 8.11 -6.10 -0.76
N THR A 122 7.85 -6.01 0.54
CA THR A 122 7.69 -4.71 1.22
C THR A 122 9.01 -3.93 1.26
N SER A 123 10.14 -4.65 1.23
CA SER A 123 11.49 -4.06 1.24
C SER A 123 11.98 -3.63 -0.15
N VAL A 124 11.16 -3.76 -1.21
CA VAL A 124 11.53 -3.32 -2.56
C VAL A 124 10.71 -2.13 -3.05
N PRO A 125 11.32 -1.25 -3.88
CA PRO A 125 12.75 -1.16 -4.13
C PRO A 125 13.47 -0.67 -2.86
N THR A 126 14.73 -1.05 -2.70
CA THR A 126 15.52 -0.67 -1.53
C THR A 126 15.63 0.85 -1.42
N ARG A 127 15.59 1.35 -0.19
CA ARG A 127 15.83 2.77 0.09
C ARG A 127 17.12 3.23 -0.59
N MET A 128 17.07 4.41 -1.21
CA MET A 128 18.30 5.07 -1.67
C MET A 128 19.07 5.59 -0.45
N SER A 129 20.32 6.04 -0.63
CA SER A 129 21.10 6.54 0.51
C SER A 129 20.32 7.61 1.28
N GLU A 130 20.52 7.77 2.59
CA GLU A 130 19.76 8.74 3.38
C GLU A 130 19.90 10.20 2.87
N MET A 131 20.92 10.46 2.06
CA MET A 131 21.16 11.73 1.39
C MET A 131 20.28 11.95 0.15
N GLU A 132 19.69 10.90 -0.41
CA GLU A 132 18.84 10.92 -1.60
C GLU A 132 17.36 10.97 -1.20
N LYS A 133 16.85 12.18 -0.98
CA LYS A 133 15.44 12.45 -0.67
C LYS A 133 14.46 11.98 -1.76
N THR A 134 14.94 11.69 -2.95
CA THR A 134 14.14 11.24 -4.09
C THR A 134 14.01 9.72 -4.19
N GLY A 135 14.44 8.98 -3.16
CA GLY A 135 14.40 7.52 -3.13
C GLY A 135 13.02 6.94 -2.77
N PRO A 136 12.77 5.66 -3.07
CA PRO A 136 11.60 4.94 -2.62
C PRO A 136 11.45 5.04 -1.11
N PHE A 137 10.26 5.41 -0.66
CA PHE A 137 9.93 5.72 0.71
C PHE A 137 8.52 5.27 1.01
N HIS A 138 8.29 4.94 2.28
CA HIS A 138 7.01 4.51 2.79
C HIS A 138 6.31 5.63 3.58
N HIS A 139 4.99 5.65 3.55
CA HIS A 139 4.16 6.46 4.47
C HIS A 139 4.10 5.82 5.89
N ARG A 140 3.45 6.40 6.88
CA ARG A 140 3.09 5.69 8.14
C ARG A 140 1.70 5.06 8.02
N TYR A 141 1.27 4.09 8.80
CA TYR A 141 1.97 3.30 9.81
C TYR A 141 2.36 1.92 9.26
N GLU A 142 3.38 1.30 9.83
CA GLU A 142 3.65 -0.13 9.62
C GLU A 142 3.12 -0.96 10.80
N VAL A 143 2.48 -2.09 10.48
CA VAL A 143 2.03 -3.12 11.41
C VAL A 143 2.63 -4.45 10.97
N TRP A 144 3.65 -4.91 11.67
CA TRP A 144 4.41 -6.11 11.29
C TRP A 144 4.10 -7.28 12.23
N TYR A 145 3.80 -8.44 11.65
CA TYR A 145 3.54 -9.71 12.33
C TYR A 145 4.74 -10.66 12.17
N PRO A 146 5.73 -10.62 13.08
CA PRO A 146 6.99 -11.35 12.93
C PRO A 146 6.85 -12.87 12.92
N ASP A 147 5.87 -13.41 13.64
CA ASP A 147 5.73 -14.84 13.91
C ASP A 147 4.59 -15.48 13.09
N GLY A 148 3.89 -14.69 12.26
CA GLY A 148 2.67 -15.07 11.54
C GLY A 148 1.43 -14.33 12.04
N MET A 149 0.31 -14.50 11.35
CA MET A 149 -0.92 -13.73 11.56
C MET A 149 -2.07 -14.52 12.16
N SER A 150 -1.79 -15.59 12.90
CA SER A 150 -2.83 -16.40 13.52
C SER A 150 -3.62 -15.63 14.59
N GLN A 151 -4.78 -16.15 14.97
CA GLN A 151 -5.60 -15.51 15.99
C GLN A 151 -4.82 -15.32 17.29
N GLY A 152 -4.73 -14.07 17.76
CA GLY A 152 -3.95 -13.70 18.95
C GLY A 152 -2.46 -13.51 18.71
N ALA A 153 -2.01 -13.53 17.45
CA ALA A 153 -0.63 -13.26 17.09
C ALA A 153 -0.17 -11.88 17.57
N ARG A 154 1.10 -11.82 17.94
CA ARG A 154 1.78 -10.59 18.32
C ARG A 154 2.11 -9.78 17.06
N PHE A 155 1.94 -8.47 17.16
CA PHE A 155 2.39 -7.51 16.15
C PHE A 155 3.24 -6.41 16.76
N VAL A 156 4.01 -5.73 15.91
CA VAL A 156 4.80 -4.54 16.21
C VAL A 156 4.23 -3.40 15.37
N VAL A 157 4.09 -2.21 15.96
CA VAL A 157 3.65 -1.00 15.24
C VAL A 157 4.80 -0.01 15.19
N SER A 158 5.23 0.34 13.99
CA SER A 158 6.19 1.43 13.77
C SER A 158 5.46 2.70 13.38
N ALA A 159 5.60 3.72 14.24
CA ALA A 159 4.97 5.03 14.07
C ALA A 159 5.74 5.97 13.14
N ILE A 160 7.02 5.70 12.97
CA ILE A 160 7.92 6.46 12.11
C ILE A 160 8.19 5.58 10.88
N PRO A 161 7.98 6.11 9.66
CA PRO A 161 8.32 5.35 8.46
C PRO A 161 9.83 5.12 8.41
N GLU A 162 10.23 3.91 8.01
CA GLU A 162 11.64 3.55 7.82
C GLU A 162 12.50 3.69 9.09
N ASP A 163 11.92 3.43 10.27
CA ASP A 163 12.57 3.63 11.58
C ASP A 163 13.60 2.56 11.94
N GLY A 164 13.72 1.51 11.13
CA GLY A 164 14.67 0.41 11.34
C GLY A 164 14.32 -0.52 12.49
N PHE A 165 13.13 -0.40 13.09
CA PHE A 165 12.67 -1.23 14.22
C PHE A 165 11.51 -2.19 13.85
N GLY A 166 11.17 -2.29 12.55
CA GLY A 166 10.16 -3.19 11.99
C GLY A 166 10.71 -4.20 10.96
N HIS A 167 9.96 -4.42 9.87
CA HIS A 167 10.34 -5.34 8.80
C HIS A 167 11.66 -4.95 8.09
N ASP A 168 12.07 -3.68 8.20
CA ASP A 168 13.35 -3.17 7.68
C ASP A 168 14.61 -3.90 8.23
N THR A 169 14.44 -4.74 9.25
CA THR A 169 15.52 -5.55 9.85
C THR A 169 15.73 -6.91 9.17
N ILE A 170 14.91 -7.28 8.19
CA ILE A 170 14.93 -8.60 7.54
C ILE A 170 15.51 -8.50 6.12
N ASP A 171 16.42 -9.44 5.80
CA ASP A 171 17.04 -9.58 4.47
C ASP A 171 16.00 -9.73 3.36
N LEU A 172 16.35 -9.30 2.13
CA LEU A 172 15.58 -9.34 0.87
C LEU A 172 15.07 -10.73 0.40
N LEU A 173 14.96 -11.72 1.30
CA LEU A 173 14.41 -13.02 1.02
C LEU A 173 12.93 -12.87 0.66
N LEU A 174 12.63 -13.08 -0.62
CA LEU A 174 11.27 -13.14 -1.12
C LEU A 174 10.64 -14.46 -0.68
N ASP A 175 10.00 -14.48 0.49
CA ASP A 175 9.08 -15.55 0.85
C ASP A 175 7.70 -15.24 0.25
N VAL A 176 7.36 -15.97 -0.80
CA VAL A 176 6.10 -15.80 -1.52
C VAL A 176 4.91 -16.19 -0.66
N ASP A 177 5.07 -17.20 0.20
CA ASP A 177 3.98 -17.70 1.04
C ASP A 177 3.62 -16.67 2.12
N ASP A 178 4.64 -16.06 2.72
CA ASP A 178 4.46 -14.95 3.66
C ASP A 178 3.83 -13.73 2.97
N HIS A 179 4.19 -13.45 1.71
CA HIS A 179 3.59 -12.35 0.94
C HIS A 179 2.11 -12.57 0.60
N VAL A 180 1.68 -13.81 0.29
CA VAL A 180 0.31 -14.09 -0.19
C VAL A 180 -0.66 -14.51 0.90
N THR A 181 -0.17 -14.78 2.11
CA THR A 181 -0.97 -15.24 3.24
C THR A 181 -1.16 -14.12 4.26
N MET A 182 -2.41 -13.77 4.56
CA MET A 182 -2.76 -12.77 5.58
C MET A 182 -3.84 -13.36 6.50
N PHE A 183 -3.62 -13.27 7.81
CA PHE A 183 -4.55 -13.79 8.83
C PHE A 183 -5.01 -15.24 8.58
N ASP A 184 -4.05 -16.13 8.32
CA ASP A 184 -4.25 -17.55 7.98
C ASP A 184 -5.10 -17.79 6.71
N VAL A 185 -5.27 -16.77 5.87
CA VAL A 185 -5.97 -16.84 4.59
C VAL A 185 -5.00 -16.54 3.46
N VAL A 186 -4.88 -17.46 2.50
CA VAL A 186 -4.22 -17.19 1.23
C VAL A 186 -5.11 -16.27 0.40
N ILE A 187 -4.68 -15.03 0.17
CA ILE A 187 -5.49 -14.00 -0.51
C ILE A 187 -5.94 -14.47 -1.90
N GLY A 188 -5.06 -15.21 -2.60
CA GLY A 188 -5.31 -15.74 -3.92
C GLY A 188 -6.42 -16.80 -3.99
N ASP A 189 -6.77 -17.44 -2.88
CA ASP A 189 -7.79 -18.50 -2.86
C ASP A 189 -9.19 -17.92 -2.73
N TRP A 190 -9.31 -16.72 -2.18
CA TRP A 190 -10.60 -16.10 -1.88
C TRP A 190 -11.42 -15.84 -3.15
N TRP A 191 -10.80 -15.30 -4.20
CA TRP A 191 -11.49 -15.05 -5.47
C TRP A 191 -11.80 -16.36 -6.22
N GLN A 192 -10.98 -17.40 -6.06
CA GLN A 192 -11.20 -18.71 -6.67
C GLN A 192 -12.42 -19.41 -6.07
N ASN A 193 -12.69 -19.15 -4.79
CA ASN A 193 -13.80 -19.73 -4.03
C ASN A 193 -15.03 -18.80 -3.97
N ASN A 194 -15.27 -17.98 -5.02
CA ASN A 194 -16.40 -17.04 -5.09
C ASN A 194 -16.49 -16.07 -3.89
N CYS A 195 -15.36 -15.69 -3.30
CA CYS A 195 -15.28 -14.84 -2.11
C CYS A 195 -16.03 -15.43 -0.90
N THR A 196 -16.14 -16.76 -0.82
CA THR A 196 -16.70 -17.47 0.33
C THR A 196 -15.56 -17.96 1.23
N ASN A 197 -15.76 -17.83 2.55
CA ASN A 197 -14.75 -18.15 3.54
C ASN A 197 -14.94 -19.60 4.02
N GLU A 198 -14.46 -20.59 3.26
CA GLU A 198 -14.55 -22.00 3.71
C GLU A 198 -13.58 -22.32 4.86
N SER A 199 -12.50 -21.54 5.02
CA SER A 199 -11.43 -21.78 6.00
C SER A 199 -11.62 -21.09 7.36
N ALA A 200 -12.63 -20.21 7.53
CA ALA A 200 -12.93 -19.59 8.83
C ALA A 200 -13.85 -20.44 9.74
N ALA A 201 -14.14 -21.69 9.34
CA ALA A 201 -15.10 -22.58 9.99
C ALA A 201 -14.48 -23.78 10.73
N SER A 202 -13.17 -23.81 10.99
CA SER A 202 -12.52 -24.89 11.74
C SER A 202 -11.62 -24.39 12.86
#